data_AF-A0A932HGK7-F1
#
_entry.id   AF-A0A932HGK7-F1
#
_cell.length_a   1.000
_cell.length_b   1.000
_cell.length_c   1.000
_cell.angle_alpha   90.00
_cell.angle_beta   90.00
_cell.angle_gamma   90.00
#
_symmetry.space_group_name_H-M   'P 1'
#
loop_
_entity.id
_entity.type
_entity.pdbx_description
1 polymer ?
#
loop_
_entity_poly.entity_id
_entity_poly.type
_entity_poly.pdbx_seq_one_letter_code
_entity_poly.pdbx_strand_id
1 'polypeptide(L)'
;MRLSAVRLAETKVRLADLMFPSQRVQIHRTRLAFIHLENLLHFAKIDRDGRVDGYVAAYLPDSVALLFFKCGEVATAVAFTEAGRTVVSIASVLRDMEQEMERGELAFCDAPMEQLAWMYHSCASAREPKLVDAQNPETIFPALQHERFSGVLELISNGKVSYFRFDDGRFVNGYFSGKAEQATIAQHVESLFRPGADGARPQVAASVFRPDRDLPEQASPAMIQN
;
A
#
# COMPACT_ATOMS: atom_id res chain seq x y z
N MET A 1 16.16 -5.84 -17.55
CA MET A 1 15.60 -5.05 -16.43
C MET A 1 15.97 -5.77 -15.15
N ARG A 2 16.87 -5.22 -14.33
CA ARG A 2 17.26 -5.87 -13.07
C ARG A 2 16.12 -5.61 -12.09
N LEU A 3 15.30 -6.63 -11.83
CA LEU A 3 14.28 -6.57 -10.79
C LEU A 3 14.97 -6.19 -9.48
N SER A 4 14.44 -5.20 -8.76
CA SER A 4 14.90 -4.89 -7.41
C SER A 4 14.99 -6.17 -6.59
N ALA A 5 16.16 -6.45 -6.04
CA ALA A 5 16.37 -7.58 -5.14
C ALA A 5 15.96 -7.23 -3.70
N VAL A 6 15.63 -5.96 -3.45
CA VAL A 6 15.29 -5.46 -2.11
C VAL A 6 13.98 -6.09 -1.67
N ARG A 7 14.01 -6.56 -0.43
CA ARG A 7 12.88 -7.24 0.20
C ARG A 7 12.25 -6.34 1.24
N LEU A 8 10.95 -6.48 1.37
CA LEU A 8 10.23 -5.92 2.50
C LEU A 8 10.79 -6.55 3.79
N ALA A 9 11.21 -5.69 4.72
CA ALA A 9 11.78 -6.09 6.00
C ALA A 9 10.99 -7.24 6.65
N GLU A 10 11.71 -8.23 7.18
CA GLU A 10 11.17 -9.41 7.87
C GLU A 10 10.33 -10.35 6.97
N THR A 11 10.36 -10.16 5.66
CA THR A 11 9.70 -11.05 4.68
C THR A 11 10.66 -11.43 3.55
N LYS A 12 10.30 -12.40 2.69
CA LYS A 12 11.03 -12.64 1.43
C LYS A 12 10.33 -12.05 0.20
N VAL A 13 9.30 -11.24 0.42
CA VAL A 13 8.59 -10.49 -0.63
C VAL A 13 9.49 -9.39 -1.14
N ARG A 14 9.72 -9.32 -2.45
CA ARG A 14 10.47 -8.21 -3.06
C ARG A 14 9.59 -6.97 -3.08
N LEU A 15 10.18 -5.80 -2.85
CA LEU A 15 9.45 -4.54 -2.92
C LEU A 15 8.81 -4.34 -4.29
N ALA A 16 9.52 -4.72 -5.37
CA ALA A 16 9.00 -4.68 -6.74
C ALA A 16 7.78 -5.58 -6.99
N ASP A 17 7.47 -6.55 -6.11
CA ASP A 17 6.30 -7.42 -6.24
C ASP A 17 5.09 -6.90 -5.43
N LEU A 18 5.25 -5.80 -4.67
CA LEU A 18 4.16 -5.24 -3.88
C LEU A 18 3.03 -4.73 -4.76
N MET A 19 1.81 -5.13 -4.43
CA MET A 19 0.59 -4.69 -5.09
C MET A 19 -0.40 -4.21 -4.03
N PHE A 20 -0.73 -2.93 -4.07
CA PHE A 20 -1.65 -2.31 -3.13
C PHE A 20 -3.10 -2.41 -3.63
N PRO A 21 -4.09 -2.44 -2.71
CA PRO A 21 -5.49 -2.39 -3.09
C PRO A 21 -5.80 -1.08 -3.82
N SER A 22 -6.78 -1.09 -4.71
CA SER A 22 -7.28 0.10 -5.40
C SER A 22 -8.72 -0.12 -5.82
N GLN A 23 -9.45 0.98 -6.00
CA GLN A 23 -10.80 0.94 -6.56
C GLN A 23 -10.74 0.93 -8.10
N ARG A 24 -9.83 1.73 -8.67
CA ARG A 24 -9.62 1.84 -10.10
C ARG A 24 -8.15 2.13 -10.38
N VAL A 25 -7.60 1.55 -11.44
CA VAL A 25 -6.27 1.87 -11.94
C VAL A 25 -6.41 2.90 -13.06
N GLN A 26 -5.81 4.08 -12.89
CA GLN A 26 -5.78 5.14 -13.89
C GLN A 26 -4.58 4.96 -14.83
N ILE A 27 -3.41 4.68 -14.26
CA ILE A 27 -2.19 4.37 -14.98
C ILE A 27 -1.71 3.02 -14.48
N HIS A 28 -1.76 2.00 -15.34
CA HIS A 28 -1.12 0.72 -15.06
C HIS A 28 0.38 0.90 -14.90
N ARG A 29 1.02 -0.03 -14.18
CA ARG A 29 2.46 0.03 -13.91
C ARG A 29 3.26 0.27 -15.20
N THR A 30 3.83 1.47 -15.29
CA THR A 30 4.48 2.00 -16.49
C THR A 30 5.82 2.60 -16.11
N ARG A 31 6.83 2.49 -16.98
CA ARG A 31 8.14 3.08 -16.73
C ARG A 31 8.05 4.60 -16.57
N LEU A 32 8.81 5.14 -15.61
CA LEU A 32 8.90 6.58 -15.37
C LEU A 32 9.34 7.35 -16.62
N ALA A 33 10.24 6.79 -17.43
CA ALA A 33 10.67 7.36 -18.70
C ALA A 33 9.54 7.67 -19.71
N PHE A 34 8.33 7.11 -19.53
CA PHE A 34 7.17 7.38 -20.39
C PHE A 34 6.11 8.28 -19.73
N ILE A 35 6.36 8.77 -18.51
CA ILE A 35 5.40 9.56 -17.75
C ILE A 35 5.94 10.96 -17.53
N HIS A 36 5.15 11.97 -17.93
CA HIS A 36 5.43 13.35 -17.58
C HIS A 36 4.93 13.65 -16.16
N LEU A 37 5.82 13.54 -15.17
CA LEU A 37 5.46 13.63 -13.75
C LEU A 37 4.73 14.93 -13.39
N GLU A 38 5.17 16.07 -13.92
CA GLU A 38 4.52 17.35 -13.61
C GLU A 38 3.04 17.39 -14.05
N ASN A 39 2.72 16.81 -15.21
CA ASN A 39 1.35 16.77 -15.70
C ASN A 39 0.49 15.89 -14.80
N LEU A 40 1.02 14.77 -14.31
CA LEU A 40 0.32 13.91 -13.36
C LEU A 40 0.04 14.65 -12.05
N LEU A 41 1.06 15.30 -11.48
CA LEU A 41 0.97 15.99 -10.19
C LEU A 41 0.06 17.24 -10.23
N HIS A 42 -0.11 17.85 -11.40
CA HIS A 42 -0.93 19.04 -11.58
C HIS A 42 -2.24 18.78 -12.32
N PHE A 43 -2.57 17.52 -12.62
CA PHE A 43 -3.72 17.17 -13.46
C PHE A 43 -5.02 17.77 -12.92
N ALA A 44 -5.24 17.73 -11.62
CA ALA A 44 -6.43 18.27 -10.94
C ALA A 44 -6.62 19.79 -11.07
N LYS A 45 -5.53 20.52 -11.36
CA LYS A 45 -5.55 21.97 -11.63
C LYS A 45 -5.97 22.29 -13.06
N ILE A 46 -5.77 21.34 -13.96
CA ILE A 46 -6.01 21.48 -15.40
C ILE A 46 -7.38 20.90 -15.77
N ASP A 47 -7.75 19.77 -15.18
CA ASP A 47 -8.96 19.03 -15.47
C ASP A 47 -9.68 18.60 -14.18
N ARG A 48 -11.02 18.64 -14.20
CA ARG A 48 -11.86 18.19 -13.08
C ARG A 48 -11.79 16.68 -12.89
N ASP A 49 -11.55 15.92 -13.95
CA ASP A 49 -11.38 14.48 -13.88
C ASP A 49 -10.12 14.09 -13.08
N GLY A 50 -9.18 15.01 -12.91
CA GLY A 50 -8.02 14.84 -12.04
C GLY A 50 -8.29 15.00 -10.55
N ARG A 51 -9.47 15.44 -10.14
CA ARG A 51 -9.83 15.68 -8.72
C ARG A 51 -10.27 14.40 -8.03
N VAL A 52 -9.38 13.41 -8.00
CA VAL A 52 -9.61 12.09 -7.41
C VAL A 52 -8.80 11.90 -6.13
N ASP A 53 -9.36 11.14 -5.19
CA ASP A 53 -8.58 10.57 -4.09
C ASP A 53 -7.86 9.32 -4.58
N GLY A 54 -6.58 9.20 -4.25
CA GLY A 54 -5.79 8.10 -4.78
C GLY A 54 -4.36 8.07 -4.29
N TYR A 55 -3.56 7.25 -4.95
CA TYR A 55 -2.13 7.19 -4.68
C TYR A 55 -1.36 6.89 -5.96
N VAL A 56 -0.13 7.41 -6.02
CA VAL A 56 0.90 6.93 -6.93
C VAL A 56 1.80 5.96 -6.18
N ALA A 57 1.96 4.75 -6.71
CA ALA A 57 2.99 3.82 -6.27
C ALA A 57 4.19 3.92 -7.21
N ALA A 58 5.29 4.51 -6.73
CA ALA A 58 6.56 4.59 -7.43
C ALA A 58 7.45 3.41 -7.02
N TYR A 59 7.71 2.52 -7.97
CA TYR A 59 8.59 1.37 -7.82
C TYR A 59 10.00 1.76 -8.27
N LEU A 60 10.85 2.07 -7.30
CA LEU A 60 12.24 2.45 -7.50
C LEU A 60 13.16 1.24 -7.27
N PRO A 61 14.45 1.31 -7.63
CA PRO A 61 15.36 0.19 -7.46
C PRO A 61 15.50 -0.30 -6.03
N ASP A 62 15.51 0.60 -5.05
CA ASP A 62 15.78 0.25 -3.64
C ASP A 62 14.59 0.50 -2.72
N SER A 63 13.49 1.03 -3.25
CA SER A 63 12.31 1.40 -2.49
C SER A 63 11.01 1.31 -3.30
N VAL A 64 9.89 1.26 -2.59
CA VAL A 64 8.58 1.60 -3.16
C VAL A 64 8.05 2.78 -2.37
N ALA A 65 7.82 3.90 -3.04
CA ALA A 65 7.21 5.08 -2.44
C ALA A 65 5.74 5.18 -2.82
N LEU A 66 4.91 5.58 -1.87
CA LEU A 66 3.50 5.90 -2.09
C LEU A 66 3.31 7.40 -1.87
N LEU A 67 2.89 8.12 -2.91
CA LEU A 67 2.41 9.49 -2.82
C LEU A 67 0.88 9.44 -2.73
N PHE A 68 0.29 9.99 -1.67
CA PHE A 68 -1.15 9.99 -1.47
C PHE A 68 -1.76 11.31 -1.92
N PHE A 69 -2.90 11.21 -2.60
CA PHE A 69 -3.62 12.34 -3.18
C PHE A 69 -4.98 12.49 -2.51
N LYS A 70 -5.33 13.74 -2.19
CA LYS A 70 -6.65 14.15 -1.70
C LYS A 70 -7.21 15.19 -2.67
N CYS A 71 -8.37 14.93 -3.25
CA CYS A 71 -8.95 15.78 -4.30
C CYS A 71 -7.97 16.10 -5.46
N GLY A 72 -7.07 15.18 -5.78
CA GLY A 72 -6.07 15.33 -6.83
C GLY A 72 -4.83 16.15 -6.46
N GLU A 73 -4.68 16.55 -5.20
CA GLU A 73 -3.47 17.20 -4.69
C GLU A 73 -2.67 16.24 -3.80
N VAL A 74 -1.33 16.23 -3.94
CA VAL A 74 -0.48 15.38 -3.11
C VAL A 74 -0.52 15.86 -1.66
N ALA A 75 -1.03 15.01 -0.78
CA ALA A 75 -1.19 15.29 0.64
C ALA A 75 0.03 14.84 1.45
N THR A 76 0.52 13.61 1.25
CA THR A 76 1.62 13.03 2.04
C THR A 76 2.29 11.87 1.32
N ALA A 77 3.38 11.36 1.87
CA ALA A 77 4.12 10.26 1.29
C ALA A 77 4.70 9.29 2.33
N VAL A 78 4.79 8.02 1.96
CA VAL A 78 5.49 6.97 2.72
C VAL A 78 6.39 6.16 1.79
N ALA A 79 7.40 5.51 2.35
CA ALA A 79 8.28 4.62 1.61
C ALA A 79 8.45 3.27 2.32
N PHE A 80 8.57 2.23 1.51
CA PHE A 80 9.00 0.90 1.87
C PHE A 80 10.43 0.73 1.37
N THR A 81 11.34 0.33 2.26
CA THR A 81 12.76 0.09 1.98
C THR A 81 13.19 -1.22 2.64
N GLU A 82 14.44 -1.63 2.43
CA GLU A 82 15.02 -2.77 3.17
C GLU A 82 15.04 -2.53 4.69
N ALA A 83 15.27 -1.28 5.10
CA ALA A 83 15.35 -0.88 6.50
C ALA A 83 13.97 -0.84 7.19
N GLY A 84 12.88 -0.92 6.42
CA GLY A 84 11.53 -0.93 6.95
C GLY A 84 10.62 0.04 6.21
N ARG A 85 9.69 0.64 6.94
CA ARG A 85 8.69 1.55 6.40
C ARG A 85 8.70 2.85 7.16
N THR A 86 8.53 3.97 6.47
CA THR A 86 8.57 5.28 7.12
C THR A 86 7.78 6.31 6.34
N VAL A 87 7.36 7.37 7.03
CA VAL A 87 6.88 8.61 6.43
C VAL A 87 8.08 9.34 5.83
N VAL A 88 7.94 9.83 4.61
CA VAL A 88 8.99 10.56 3.89
C VAL A 88 8.45 11.87 3.35
N SER A 89 9.34 12.82 3.03
CA SER A 89 8.89 14.06 2.38
C SER A 89 8.44 13.79 0.95
N ILE A 90 7.38 14.46 0.48
CA ILE A 90 7.01 14.46 -0.94
C ILE A 90 8.22 14.85 -1.81
N ALA A 91 8.95 15.88 -1.41
CA ALA A 91 10.10 16.38 -2.15
C ALA A 91 11.23 15.33 -2.32
N SER A 92 11.48 14.48 -1.33
CA SER A 92 12.46 13.39 -1.48
C SER A 92 11.99 12.34 -2.47
N VAL A 93 10.72 11.94 -2.39
CA VAL A 93 10.16 10.95 -3.33
C VAL A 93 10.24 11.45 -4.77
N LEU A 94 9.87 12.72 -5.02
CA LEU A 94 9.93 13.29 -6.36
C LEU A 94 11.37 13.35 -6.90
N ARG A 95 12.34 13.76 -6.08
CA ARG A 95 13.77 13.73 -6.47
C ARG A 95 14.24 12.31 -6.81
N ASP A 96 13.87 11.32 -6.01
CA ASP A 96 14.29 9.93 -6.23
C ASP A 96 13.66 9.38 -7.53
N MET A 97 12.41 9.74 -7.82
CA MET A 97 11.73 9.39 -9.09
C MET A 97 12.42 10.02 -10.30
N GLU A 98 12.87 11.28 -10.20
CA GLU A 98 13.62 11.95 -11.26
C GLU A 98 15.00 11.30 -11.48
N GLN A 99 15.71 10.98 -10.40
CA GLN A 99 17.03 10.33 -10.47
C GLN A 99 16.96 8.92 -11.07
N GLU A 100 15.87 8.20 -10.83
CA GLU A 100 15.68 6.83 -11.30
C GLU A 100 14.74 6.74 -12.52
N MET A 101 14.60 7.82 -13.30
CA MET A 101 13.66 7.90 -14.42
C MET A 101 13.79 6.76 -15.45
N GLU A 102 15.01 6.29 -15.70
CA GLU A 102 15.28 5.20 -16.65
C GLU A 102 14.92 3.81 -16.12
N ARG A 103 14.86 3.65 -14.79
CA ARG A 103 14.78 2.34 -14.12
C ARG A 103 13.49 2.14 -13.34
N GLY A 104 12.91 3.23 -12.84
CA GLY A 104 11.72 3.22 -12.03
C GLY A 104 10.44 3.06 -12.85
N GLU A 105 9.40 2.66 -12.15
CA GLU A 105 8.05 2.51 -12.68
C GLU A 105 7.06 3.21 -11.75
N LEU A 106 5.90 3.58 -12.26
CA LEU A 106 4.79 4.06 -11.44
C LEU A 106 3.47 3.40 -11.83
N ALA A 107 2.59 3.28 -10.86
CA ALA A 107 1.17 3.09 -11.08
C ALA A 107 0.40 4.24 -10.41
N PHE A 108 -0.71 4.67 -11.01
CA PHE A 108 -1.62 5.65 -10.42
C PHE A 108 -2.99 5.04 -10.26
N CYS A 109 -3.51 5.07 -9.04
CA CYS A 109 -4.73 4.37 -8.65
C CYS A 109 -5.65 5.28 -7.86
N ASP A 110 -6.96 5.19 -8.13
CA ASP A 110 -8.00 5.75 -7.28
C ASP A 110 -8.21 4.82 -6.08
N ALA A 111 -8.43 5.41 -4.93
CA ALA A 111 -8.80 4.69 -3.72
C ALA A 111 -9.54 5.61 -2.74
N PRO A 112 -10.54 5.08 -2.02
CA PRO A 112 -11.29 5.88 -1.05
C PRO A 112 -10.39 6.33 0.10
N MET A 113 -10.69 7.50 0.68
CA MET A 113 -9.87 8.10 1.74
C MET A 113 -9.57 7.17 2.92
N GLU A 114 -10.53 6.35 3.34
CA GLU A 114 -10.32 5.37 4.41
C GLU A 114 -9.19 4.38 4.06
N GLN A 115 -9.16 3.90 2.82
CA GLN A 115 -8.10 3.01 2.36
C GLN A 115 -6.73 3.73 2.36
N LEU A 116 -6.69 4.98 1.88
CA LEU A 116 -5.46 5.78 1.85
C LEU A 116 -4.90 6.00 3.26
N ALA A 117 -5.78 6.31 4.23
CA ALA A 117 -5.40 6.44 5.63
C ALA A 117 -4.79 5.14 6.18
N TRP A 118 -5.37 3.98 5.87
CA TRP A 118 -4.82 2.70 6.32
C TRP A 118 -3.47 2.39 5.68
N MET A 119 -3.31 2.67 4.38
CA MET A 119 -2.03 2.53 3.68
C MET A 119 -0.96 3.41 4.32
N TYR A 120 -1.28 4.67 4.62
CA TYR A 120 -0.38 5.58 5.32
C TYR A 120 -0.01 5.07 6.72
N HIS A 121 -0.99 4.70 7.54
CA HIS A 121 -0.77 4.25 8.91
C HIS A 121 -0.06 2.89 9.00
N SER A 122 -0.12 2.08 7.95
CA SER A 122 0.72 0.87 7.83
C SER A 122 2.23 1.17 7.77
N CYS A 123 2.61 2.44 7.58
CA CYS A 123 4.00 2.90 7.62
C CYS A 123 4.23 3.88 8.78
N ALA A 124 3.25 4.70 9.13
CA ALA A 124 3.39 5.78 10.10
C ALA A 124 3.13 5.37 11.56
N SER A 125 2.31 4.33 11.78
CA SER A 125 1.92 3.91 13.14
C SER A 125 2.80 2.77 13.65
N ALA A 126 2.86 2.63 14.99
CA ALA A 126 3.41 1.44 15.62
C ALA A 126 2.60 0.21 15.18
N ARG A 127 3.30 -0.74 14.56
CA ARG A 127 2.72 -2.01 14.11
C ARG A 127 3.09 -3.11 15.08
N GLU A 128 2.14 -3.98 15.34
CA GLU A 128 2.36 -5.22 16.08
C GLU A 128 2.35 -6.38 15.08
N PRO A 129 3.51 -7.01 14.81
CA PRO A 129 3.56 -8.21 14.00
C PRO A 129 2.70 -9.31 14.61
N LYS A 130 1.93 -10.01 13.77
CA LYS A 130 1.17 -11.20 14.17
C LYS A 130 1.80 -12.43 13.58
N LEU A 131 1.95 -13.47 14.39
CA LEU A 131 2.45 -14.76 13.92
C LEU A 131 1.39 -15.39 13.01
N VAL A 132 1.81 -15.75 11.80
CA VAL A 132 0.97 -16.52 10.87
C VAL A 132 1.45 -17.96 10.92
N ASP A 133 0.56 -18.88 11.34
CA ASP A 133 0.83 -20.31 11.21
C ASP A 133 0.85 -20.65 9.71
N ALA A 134 2.02 -21.02 9.18
CA ALA A 134 2.14 -21.39 7.77
C ALA A 134 1.32 -22.64 7.42
N GLN A 135 0.93 -23.47 8.41
CA GLN A 135 0.06 -24.64 8.24
C GLN A 135 -1.42 -24.30 8.21
N ASN A 136 -1.84 -23.34 9.03
CA ASN A 136 -3.23 -22.93 9.17
C ASN A 136 -3.30 -21.38 9.25
N PRO A 137 -2.93 -20.67 8.17
CA PRO A 137 -2.77 -19.22 8.23
C PRO A 137 -4.09 -18.48 8.46
N GLU A 138 -5.22 -19.12 8.21
CA GLU A 138 -6.57 -18.66 8.54
C GLU A 138 -6.82 -18.52 10.05
N THR A 139 -6.00 -19.16 10.91
CA THR A 139 -6.14 -19.08 12.38
C THR A 139 -5.93 -17.68 12.94
N ILE A 140 -5.33 -16.77 12.16
CA ILE A 140 -5.19 -15.36 12.54
C ILE A 140 -6.55 -14.67 12.78
N PHE A 141 -7.59 -15.02 12.02
CA PHE A 141 -8.90 -14.38 12.14
C PHE A 141 -9.62 -14.78 13.44
N PRO A 142 -9.73 -16.08 13.80
CA PRO A 142 -10.20 -16.49 15.12
C PRO A 142 -9.38 -15.92 16.28
N ALA A 143 -8.06 -15.79 16.14
CA ALA A 143 -7.21 -15.19 17.16
C ALA A 143 -7.60 -13.73 17.43
N LEU A 144 -7.74 -12.90 16.38
CA LEU A 144 -8.17 -11.51 16.50
C LEU A 144 -9.59 -11.39 17.08
N GLN A 145 -10.47 -12.34 16.77
CA GLN A 145 -11.80 -12.41 17.35
C GLN A 145 -11.75 -12.69 18.86
N HIS A 146 -10.94 -13.66 19.29
CA HIS A 146 -10.76 -14.00 20.70
C HIS A 146 -10.12 -12.84 21.49
N GLU A 147 -9.15 -12.15 20.88
CA GLU A 147 -8.53 -10.94 21.41
C GLU A 147 -9.49 -9.73 21.48
N ARG A 148 -10.67 -9.82 20.87
CA ARG A 148 -11.62 -8.70 20.70
C ARG A 148 -10.95 -7.48 20.08
N PHE A 149 -10.07 -7.72 19.11
CA PHE A 149 -9.25 -6.68 18.51
C PHE A 149 -10.12 -5.63 17.78
N SER A 150 -9.83 -4.34 18.02
CA SER A 150 -10.34 -3.21 17.24
C SER A 150 -9.17 -2.47 16.58
N GLY A 151 -9.22 -2.36 15.26
CA GLY A 151 -8.15 -1.76 14.44
C GLY A 151 -8.10 -2.35 13.04
N VAL A 152 -6.93 -2.30 12.41
CA VAL A 152 -6.70 -2.84 11.06
C VAL A 152 -5.62 -3.90 11.10
N LEU A 153 -5.91 -5.04 10.47
CA LEU A 153 -4.93 -6.05 10.09
C LEU A 153 -4.46 -5.74 8.67
N GLU A 154 -3.15 -5.56 8.49
CA GLU A 154 -2.50 -5.70 7.18
C GLU A 154 -2.04 -7.14 7.02
N LEU A 155 -2.40 -7.73 5.89
CA LEU A 155 -1.96 -9.04 5.44
C LEU A 155 -1.28 -8.89 4.07
N ILE A 156 -0.06 -9.38 3.95
CA ILE A 156 0.68 -9.39 2.69
C ILE A 156 0.91 -10.84 2.30
N SER A 157 0.33 -11.27 1.19
CA SER A 157 0.51 -12.61 0.63
C SER A 157 1.11 -12.54 -0.77
N ASN A 158 2.32 -13.07 -0.94
CA ASN A 158 3.07 -13.03 -2.21
C ASN A 158 3.08 -11.62 -2.87
N GLY A 159 3.27 -10.57 -2.05
CA GLY A 159 3.28 -9.17 -2.50
C GLY A 159 1.91 -8.50 -2.58
N LYS A 160 0.80 -9.25 -2.58
CA LYS A 160 -0.55 -8.67 -2.55
C LYS A 160 -0.89 -8.20 -1.15
N VAL A 161 -1.10 -6.88 -1.01
CA VAL A 161 -1.47 -6.24 0.26
C VAL A 161 -2.99 -6.25 0.42
N SER A 162 -3.46 -6.61 1.60
CA SER A 162 -4.86 -6.60 1.99
C SER A 162 -5.00 -5.97 3.37
N TYR A 163 -6.04 -5.17 3.55
CA TYR A 163 -6.38 -4.56 4.83
C TYR A 163 -7.76 -5.02 5.29
N PHE A 164 -7.87 -5.38 6.55
CA PHE A 164 -9.10 -5.84 7.18
C PHE A 164 -9.36 -5.02 8.43
N ARG A 165 -10.51 -4.36 8.52
CA ARG A 165 -10.92 -3.64 9.71
C ARG A 165 -11.72 -4.55 10.63
N PHE A 166 -11.38 -4.47 11.91
CA PHE A 166 -12.08 -5.13 12.99
C PHE A 166 -12.61 -4.11 13.99
N ASP A 167 -13.76 -4.45 14.57
CA ASP A 167 -14.32 -3.78 15.73
C ASP A 167 -14.82 -4.83 16.73
N ASP A 168 -14.27 -4.83 17.94
CA ASP A 168 -14.55 -5.78 19.00
C ASP A 168 -14.39 -7.24 18.54
N GLY A 169 -13.33 -7.50 17.76
CA GLY A 169 -13.03 -8.81 17.18
C GLY A 169 -13.90 -9.20 15.99
N ARG A 170 -14.82 -8.34 15.54
CA ARG A 170 -15.70 -8.60 14.38
C ARG A 170 -15.18 -7.90 13.14
N PHE A 171 -15.15 -8.61 12.03
CA PHE A 171 -14.83 -8.01 10.74
C PHE A 171 -15.90 -6.99 10.33
N VAL A 172 -15.46 -5.80 9.90
CA VAL A 172 -16.34 -4.69 9.47
C VAL A 172 -16.30 -4.53 7.95
N ASN A 173 -15.13 -4.26 7.40
CA ASN A 173 -14.87 -4.09 5.97
C ASN A 173 -13.38 -4.29 5.65
N GLY A 174 -13.00 -4.21 4.38
CA GLY A 174 -11.61 -4.33 3.97
C GLY A 174 -11.34 -3.87 2.54
N TYR A 175 -10.05 -3.69 2.24
CA TYR A 175 -9.55 -3.31 0.93
C TYR A 175 -8.50 -4.30 0.47
N PHE A 176 -8.65 -4.84 -0.74
CA PHE A 176 -7.97 -6.06 -1.15
C PHE A 176 -7.29 -5.93 -2.50
N SER A 177 -5.99 -6.22 -2.54
CA SER A 177 -5.25 -6.32 -3.81
C SER A 177 -5.54 -7.63 -4.53
N GLY A 178 -5.90 -7.54 -5.80
CA GLY A 178 -6.11 -8.72 -6.66
C GLY A 178 -7.36 -9.54 -6.34
N LYS A 179 -8.33 -8.98 -5.61
CA LYS A 179 -9.66 -9.58 -5.45
C LYS A 179 -10.40 -9.51 -6.78
N ALA A 180 -10.81 -10.66 -7.31
CA ALA A 180 -11.71 -10.71 -8.46
C ALA A 180 -13.06 -10.06 -8.12
N GLU A 181 -13.64 -9.31 -9.06
CA GLU A 181 -14.89 -8.56 -8.85
C GLU A 181 -16.02 -9.47 -8.34
N GLN A 182 -16.17 -10.65 -8.97
CA GLN A 182 -17.19 -11.65 -8.66
C GLN A 182 -16.91 -12.49 -7.41
N ALA A 183 -15.68 -12.48 -6.89
CA ALA A 183 -15.34 -13.26 -5.71
C ALA A 183 -15.91 -12.62 -4.43
N THR A 184 -16.41 -13.44 -3.52
CA THR A 184 -16.73 -13.00 -2.16
C THR A 184 -15.45 -12.69 -1.38
N ILE A 185 -15.56 -11.93 -0.28
CA ILE A 185 -14.42 -11.65 0.60
C ILE A 185 -13.85 -12.97 1.17
N ALA A 186 -14.70 -13.90 1.61
CA ALA A 186 -14.26 -15.20 2.13
C ALA A 186 -13.45 -15.99 1.10
N GLN A 187 -13.95 -16.10 -0.15
CA GLN A 187 -13.23 -16.77 -1.23
C GLN A 187 -11.89 -16.10 -1.54
N HIS A 188 -11.84 -14.77 -1.50
CA HIS A 188 -10.59 -14.04 -1.69
C HIS A 188 -9.61 -14.32 -0.55
N VAL A 189 -10.06 -14.26 0.70
CA VAL A 189 -9.22 -14.57 1.88
C VAL A 189 -8.64 -15.97 1.78
N GLU A 190 -9.47 -16.99 1.50
CA GLU A 190 -8.98 -18.35 1.28
C GLU A 190 -7.90 -18.38 0.19
N SER A 191 -8.09 -17.64 -0.91
CA SER A 191 -7.14 -17.61 -2.01
C SER A 191 -5.76 -17.03 -1.62
N LEU A 192 -5.69 -16.19 -0.58
CA LEU A 192 -4.42 -15.64 -0.09
C LEU A 192 -3.52 -16.70 0.55
N PHE A 193 -4.06 -17.88 0.87
CA PHE A 193 -3.36 -18.95 1.56
C PHE A 193 -3.16 -20.21 0.70
N ARG A 194 -3.80 -20.26 -0.46
CA ARG A 194 -3.72 -21.42 -1.36
C ARG A 194 -2.30 -21.56 -1.94
N PRO A 195 -1.74 -22.78 -2.01
CA PRO A 195 -0.48 -23.02 -2.70
C PRO A 195 -0.52 -22.55 -4.16
N GLY A 196 0.63 -22.12 -4.67
CA GLY A 196 0.84 -21.81 -6.08
C GLY A 196 0.78 -23.06 -6.97
N ALA A 197 0.90 -22.86 -8.29
CA ALA A 197 0.90 -23.95 -9.27
C ALA A 197 2.07 -24.94 -9.09
N ASP A 198 3.16 -24.49 -8.46
CA ASP A 198 4.32 -25.28 -8.07
C ASP A 198 4.14 -26.03 -6.74
N GLY A 199 2.97 -25.90 -6.09
CA GLY A 199 2.68 -26.47 -4.78
C GLY A 199 3.31 -25.71 -3.62
N ALA A 200 4.05 -24.62 -3.87
CA ALA A 200 4.66 -23.81 -2.82
C ALA A 200 3.58 -22.99 -2.11
N ARG A 201 3.63 -22.97 -0.77
CA ARG A 201 2.74 -22.11 0.01
C ARG A 201 3.13 -20.64 -0.12
N PRO A 202 2.13 -19.74 -0.09
CA PRO A 202 2.40 -18.31 -0.19
C PRO A 202 3.21 -17.84 1.01
N GLN A 203 4.08 -16.87 0.76
CA GLN A 203 4.72 -16.14 1.85
C GLN A 203 3.73 -15.12 2.39
N VAL A 204 3.41 -15.28 3.67
CA VAL A 204 2.43 -14.43 4.34
C VAL A 204 3.12 -13.67 5.47
N ALA A 205 2.89 -12.36 5.52
CA ALA A 205 3.23 -11.51 6.65
C ALA A 205 1.96 -10.82 7.14
N ALA A 206 1.82 -10.71 8.45
CA ALA A 206 0.68 -10.06 9.08
C ALA A 206 1.13 -9.07 10.15
N SER A 207 0.47 -7.92 10.21
CA SER A 207 0.66 -6.97 11.30
C SER A 207 -0.64 -6.24 11.58
N VAL A 208 -0.86 -5.89 12.84
CA VAL A 208 -2.00 -5.06 13.24
C VAL A 208 -1.55 -3.67 13.62
N PHE A 209 -2.41 -2.69 13.39
CA PHE A 209 -2.23 -1.31 13.80
C PHE A 209 -3.59 -0.66 14.06
N ARG A 210 -3.59 0.46 14.77
CA ARG A 210 -4.77 1.28 14.98
C ARG A 210 -4.62 2.53 14.10
N PRO A 211 -5.31 2.61 12.96
CA PRO A 211 -5.23 3.79 12.12
C PRO A 211 -5.99 4.95 12.77
N ASP A 212 -5.51 6.16 12.54
CA ASP A 212 -6.39 7.32 12.63
C ASP A 212 -7.35 7.32 11.42
N ARG A 213 -8.44 8.08 11.51
CA ARG A 213 -9.40 8.21 10.41
C ARG A 213 -8.86 9.04 9.26
N ASP A 214 -7.96 9.97 9.56
CA ASP A 214 -7.55 11.01 8.64
C ASP A 214 -6.22 10.70 7.98
N LEU A 215 -6.13 10.98 6.67
CA LEU A 215 -4.85 11.08 5.98
C LEU A 215 -4.27 12.46 6.28
N PRO A 216 -3.10 12.57 6.93
CA PRO A 216 -2.52 13.85 7.24
C PRO A 216 -2.02 14.54 5.97
N GLU A 217 -2.13 15.87 5.94
CA GLU A 217 -1.50 16.71 4.93
C GLU A 217 -0.13 17.15 5.46
N GLN A 218 0.93 16.89 4.69
CA GLN A 218 2.25 17.42 5.00
C GLN A 218 2.21 18.94 4.89
N ALA A 219 2.71 19.62 5.91
CA ALA A 219 2.83 21.06 5.87
C ALA A 219 3.64 21.49 4.64
N SER A 220 3.08 22.42 3.86
CA SER A 220 3.85 23.02 2.76
C SER A 220 5.11 23.69 3.32
N PRO A 221 6.25 23.68 2.59
CA PRO A 221 7.47 24.34 3.06
C PRO A 221 7.26 25.82 3.44
N ALA A 222 6.26 26.48 2.86
CA ALA A 222 5.87 27.86 3.19
C ALA A 222 5.26 28.04 4.60
N MET A 223 4.78 26.96 5.23
CA MET A 223 4.18 27.00 6.58
C MET A 223 5.17 26.71 7.71
N ILE A 224 6.42 26.33 7.39
CA ILE A 224 7.46 25.98 8.37
C ILE A 224 8.37 27.19 8.69
N GLN A 225 8.15 28.33 8.03
CA GLN A 225 8.92 29.58 8.23
C GLN A 225 8.14 30.68 8.98
N ASN A 226 7.40 30.32 10.03
CA ASN A 226 6.86 31.30 10.99
C ASN A 226 7.45 31.09 12.38
#